data_AF-A0A1Y0CFV8-F1
#
_entry.id   AF-A0A1Y0CFV8-F1
#
_cell.length_a   1.000
_cell.length_b   1.000
_cell.length_c   1.000
_cell.angle_alpha   90.00
_cell.angle_beta   90.00
_cell.angle_gamma   90.00
#
_symmetry.space_group_name_H-M   'P 1'
#
loop_
_entity.id
_entity.type
_entity.pdbx_description
1 polymer ?
#
loop_
_entity_poly.entity_id
_entity_poly.type
_entity_poly.pdbx_seq_one_letter_code
_entity_poly.pdbx_strand_id
1 'polypeptide(L)'
;MVSDGVVRERALDTYEAGPGSEKRYNAQMRMISLAAGILVGLRCRRWEDEIVELIEVAQGCRMSPYELAKALVDLASGAQVTSEAYRLHPALRIVRRQWGYLLNASPGRTSVAGKRHA
;
A
#
# COMPACT_ATOMS: atom_id res chain seq x y z
N MET A 1 14.31 -64.46 3.41
CA MET A 1 13.32 -63.44 3.78
C MET A 1 14.07 -62.11 3.79
N VAL A 2 13.98 -61.37 2.69
CA VAL A 2 14.67 -60.08 2.51
C VAL A 2 13.61 -58.99 2.69
N SER A 3 13.86 -58.05 3.60
CA SER A 3 12.97 -56.96 3.97
C SER A 3 12.88 -55.94 2.84
N ASP A 4 11.68 -55.77 2.28
CA ASP A 4 11.39 -54.72 1.30
C ASP A 4 11.19 -53.38 2.00
N GLY A 5 12.23 -52.57 2.00
CA GLY A 5 12.18 -51.17 2.40
C GLY A 5 11.68 -50.31 1.24
N VAL A 6 10.37 -50.09 1.14
CA VAL A 6 9.81 -49.07 0.24
C VAL A 6 9.71 -47.77 1.01
N VAL A 7 10.78 -46.98 0.91
CA VAL A 7 10.82 -45.56 1.32
C VAL A 7 9.76 -44.83 0.51
N ARG A 8 8.72 -44.36 1.20
CA ARG A 8 7.66 -43.53 0.63
C ARG A 8 8.22 -42.12 0.44
N GLU A 9 8.81 -41.89 -0.74
CA GLU A 9 9.26 -40.56 -1.18
C GLU A 9 8.02 -39.65 -1.26
N ARG A 10 7.85 -38.78 -0.26
CA ARG A 10 6.88 -37.68 -0.31
C ARG A 10 7.37 -36.73 -1.39
N ALA A 11 6.80 -36.84 -2.59
CA ALA A 11 6.82 -35.77 -3.56
C ALA A 11 6.38 -34.48 -2.85
N LEU A 12 7.34 -33.58 -2.62
CA LEU A 12 7.05 -32.19 -2.35
C LEU A 12 6.40 -31.68 -3.63
N ASP A 13 5.08 -31.59 -3.63
CA ASP A 13 4.35 -30.84 -4.64
C ASP A 13 4.89 -29.40 -4.61
N THR A 14 5.81 -29.11 -5.52
CA THR A 14 6.25 -27.76 -5.81
C THR A 14 4.99 -26.99 -6.21
N TYR A 15 4.51 -26.14 -5.31
CA TYR A 15 3.47 -25.17 -5.62
C TYR A 15 4.07 -24.20 -6.66
N GLU A 16 3.98 -24.58 -7.94
CA GLU A 16 4.24 -23.72 -9.07
C GLU A 16 3.33 -22.50 -8.92
N ALA A 17 3.89 -21.39 -8.44
CA ALA A 17 3.19 -20.13 -8.35
C ALA A 17 2.85 -19.71 -9.78
N GLY A 18 1.64 -20.03 -10.23
CA GLY A 18 1.23 -19.76 -11.61
C GLY A 18 1.48 -18.30 -12.00
N PRO A 19 1.70 -17.99 -13.29
CA PRO A 19 2.14 -16.67 -13.77
C PRO A 19 1.21 -15.50 -13.37
N GLY A 20 -0.02 -15.77 -12.91
CA GLY A 20 -0.90 -14.77 -12.32
C GLY A 20 -0.50 -14.30 -10.91
N SER A 21 0.16 -15.16 -10.13
CA SER A 21 0.66 -14.85 -8.78
C SER A 21 1.79 -13.82 -8.83
N GLU A 22 2.75 -14.05 -9.73
CA GLU A 22 3.90 -13.15 -9.93
C GLU A 22 3.45 -11.76 -10.43
N LYS A 23 2.51 -11.70 -11.39
CA LYS A 23 1.93 -10.43 -11.86
C LYS A 23 1.26 -9.64 -10.75
N ARG A 24 0.51 -10.32 -9.86
CA ARG A 24 -0.15 -9.68 -8.71
C ARG A 24 0.88 -9.16 -7.71
N TYR A 25 1.89 -9.95 -7.38
CA TYR A 25 2.99 -9.54 -6.52
C TYR A 25 3.72 -8.31 -7.07
N ASN A 26 4.05 -8.32 -8.37
CA ASN A 26 4.68 -7.19 -9.03
C ASN A 26 3.82 -5.92 -9.00
N ALA A 27 2.50 -6.06 -9.20
CA ALA A 27 1.58 -4.93 -9.10
C ALA A 27 1.51 -4.37 -7.67
N GLN A 28 1.51 -5.24 -6.65
CA GLN A 28 1.52 -4.83 -5.25
C GLN A 28 2.81 -4.08 -4.89
N MET A 29 3.97 -4.60 -5.31
CA MET A 29 5.26 -3.95 -5.08
C MET A 29 5.34 -2.60 -5.77
N ARG A 30 4.85 -2.46 -7.01
CA ARG A 30 4.77 -1.17 -7.70
C ARG A 30 3.92 -0.16 -6.94
N MET A 31 2.80 -0.59 -6.35
CA MET A 31 1.93 0.27 -5.56
C MET A 31 2.63 0.75 -4.27
N ILE A 32 3.33 -0.17 -3.57
CA ILE A 32 4.10 0.17 -2.37
C ILE A 32 5.22 1.16 -2.71
N SER A 33 5.96 0.92 -3.79
CA SER A 33 6.97 1.85 -4.28
C SER A 33 6.36 3.21 -4.61
N LEU A 34 5.23 3.26 -5.32
CA LEU A 34 4.58 4.54 -5.64
C LEU A 34 4.20 5.32 -4.37
N ALA A 35 3.63 4.64 -3.38
CA ALA A 35 3.28 5.22 -2.08
C ALA A 35 4.52 5.79 -1.35
N ALA A 36 5.61 5.03 -1.30
CA ALA A 36 6.87 5.50 -0.71
C ALA A 36 7.42 6.72 -1.45
N GLY A 37 7.36 6.74 -2.79
CA GLY A 37 7.80 7.87 -3.61
C GLY A 37 7.01 9.15 -3.33
N ILE A 38 5.70 9.03 -3.09
CA ILE A 38 4.88 10.16 -2.66
C ILE A 38 5.36 10.70 -1.32
N LEU A 39 5.61 9.84 -0.34
CA LEU A 39 6.07 10.28 0.99
C LEU A 39 7.47 10.90 0.92
N VAL A 40 8.39 10.33 0.14
CA VAL A 40 9.71 10.92 -0.14
C VAL A 40 9.55 12.31 -0.74
N GLY A 41 8.69 12.49 -1.74
CA GLY A 41 8.44 13.79 -2.36
C GLY A 41 7.85 14.83 -1.41
N LEU A 42 7.10 14.41 -0.39
CA LEU A 42 6.47 15.30 0.59
C LEU A 42 7.38 15.63 1.78
N ARG A 43 8.27 14.71 2.20
CA ARG A 43 9.10 14.85 3.40
C ARG A 43 10.60 15.01 3.13
N CYS A 44 11.05 14.78 1.90
CA CYS A 44 12.46 14.75 1.51
C CYS A 44 13.33 13.83 2.40
N ARG A 45 12.76 12.71 2.86
CA ARG A 45 13.49 11.67 3.61
C ARG A 45 14.01 10.58 2.69
N ARG A 46 14.84 9.68 3.24
CA ARG A 46 15.33 8.52 2.50
C ARG A 46 14.18 7.57 2.17
N TRP A 47 14.25 6.99 0.99
CA TRP A 47 13.25 6.05 0.51
C TRP A 47 13.06 4.85 1.43
N GLU A 48 14.15 4.31 1.99
CA GLU A 48 14.11 3.16 2.87
C GLU A 48 13.34 3.45 4.16
N ASP A 49 13.51 4.66 4.72
CA ASP A 49 12.79 5.08 5.93
C ASP A 49 11.28 5.18 5.67
N GLU A 50 10.89 5.64 4.48
CA GLU A 50 9.49 5.76 4.07
C GLU A 50 8.82 4.39 3.86
N ILE A 51 9.55 3.42 3.30
CA ILE A 51 9.08 2.04 3.20
C ILE A 51 8.92 1.42 4.60
N VAL A 52 9.91 1.60 5.48
CA VAL A 52 9.86 1.05 6.84
C VAL A 52 8.68 1.62 7.60
N GLU A 53 8.48 2.94 7.59
CA GLU A 53 7.35 3.59 8.27
C GLU A 53 6.01 3.07 7.74
N LEU A 54 5.88 2.91 6.41
CA LEU A 54 4.66 2.37 5.81
C LEU A 54 4.37 0.94 6.28
N ILE A 55 5.40 0.10 6.38
CA ILE A 55 5.28 -1.28 6.89
C ILE A 55 4.92 -1.29 8.38
N GLU A 56 5.59 -0.47 9.19
CA GLU A 56 5.34 -0.39 10.64
C GLU A 56 3.91 0.09 10.93
N VAL A 57 3.42 1.09 10.20
CA VAL A 57 2.03 1.57 10.32
C VAL A 57 1.05 0.48 9.90
N ALA A 58 1.34 -0.25 8.82
CA ALA A 58 0.52 -1.37 8.37
C ALA A 58 0.41 -2.46 9.45
N GLN A 59 1.56 -2.85 10.03
CA GLN A 59 1.62 -3.83 11.10
C GLN A 59 0.89 -3.37 12.36
N GLY A 60 1.12 -2.12 12.81
CA GLY A 60 0.45 -1.54 13.97
C GLY A 60 -1.07 -1.47 13.84
N CYS A 61 -1.57 -1.42 12.60
CA CYS A 61 -3.01 -1.41 12.29
C CYS A 61 -3.55 -2.78 11.82
N ARG A 62 -2.74 -3.84 11.83
CA ARG A 62 -3.08 -5.18 11.31
C ARG A 62 -3.60 -5.16 9.87
N MET A 63 -2.96 -4.39 9.00
CA MET A 63 -3.28 -4.27 7.58
C MET A 63 -2.10 -4.70 6.70
N SER A 64 -2.38 -5.02 5.44
CA SER A 64 -1.31 -5.22 4.48
C SER A 64 -0.68 -3.86 4.09
N PRO A 65 0.65 -3.80 3.90
CA PRO A 65 1.32 -2.61 3.35
C PRO A 65 0.70 -2.16 2.02
N TYR A 66 0.26 -3.11 1.19
CA TYR A 66 -0.41 -2.83 -0.08
C TYR A 66 -1.72 -2.04 0.08
N GLU A 67 -2.57 -2.40 1.06
CA GLU A 67 -3.84 -1.71 1.28
C GLU A 67 -3.64 -0.25 1.71
N LEU A 68 -2.66 0.00 2.59
CA LEU A 68 -2.30 1.36 2.97
C LEU A 68 -1.66 2.13 1.81
N ALA A 69 -0.76 1.50 1.06
CA ALA A 69 -0.14 2.10 -0.12
C ALA A 69 -1.18 2.52 -1.15
N LYS A 70 -2.14 1.63 -1.45
CA LYS A 70 -3.25 1.93 -2.36
C LYS A 70 -4.09 3.11 -1.85
N ALA A 71 -4.48 3.09 -0.57
CA ALA A 71 -5.26 4.18 0.02
C ALA A 71 -4.50 5.52 0.05
N LEU A 72 -3.17 5.49 0.21
CA LEU A 72 -2.32 6.67 0.15
C LEU A 72 -2.25 7.24 -1.26
N VAL A 73 -2.03 6.40 -2.28
CA VAL A 73 -2.02 6.80 -3.69
C VAL A 73 -3.38 7.36 -4.11
N ASP A 74 -4.46 6.70 -3.73
CA ASP A 74 -5.82 7.17 -4.01
C ASP A 74 -6.08 8.53 -3.33
N LEU A 75 -5.65 8.71 -2.07
CA LEU A 75 -5.76 10.00 -1.39
C LEU A 75 -4.91 11.09 -2.05
N ALA A 76 -3.67 10.77 -2.47
CA ALA A 76 -2.71 11.71 -3.04
C ALA A 76 -3.05 12.13 -4.47
N SER A 77 -3.58 11.21 -5.29
CA SER A 77 -4.07 11.48 -6.65
C SER A 77 -5.26 12.44 -6.67
N GLY A 78 -5.97 12.59 -5.54
CA GLY A 78 -7.18 13.40 -5.47
C GLY A 78 -8.33 12.81 -6.27
N ALA A 79 -8.20 11.54 -6.68
CA ALA A 79 -9.29 10.78 -7.27
C ALA A 79 -10.48 10.89 -6.31
N GLN A 80 -11.58 11.48 -6.80
CA GLN A 80 -12.79 11.59 -6.01
C GLN A 80 -13.22 10.18 -5.66
N VAL A 81 -13.04 9.83 -4.40
CA VAL A 81 -13.59 8.60 -3.84
C VAL A 81 -15.10 8.84 -3.75
N THR A 82 -15.78 8.50 -4.84
CA THR A 82 -17.23 8.71 -5.01
C THR A 82 -18.06 7.67 -4.27
N SER A 83 -17.46 6.55 -3.85
CA SER A 83 -18.16 5.52 -3.07
C SER A 83 -18.04 5.79 -1.57
N GLU A 84 -19.19 5.92 -0.91
CA GLU A 84 -19.29 6.05 0.56
C GLU A 84 -18.64 4.85 1.27
N ALA A 85 -18.75 3.65 0.68
CA ALA A 85 -18.09 2.45 1.20
C ALA A 85 -16.56 2.57 1.21
N TYR A 86 -15.98 3.29 0.25
CA TYR A 86 -14.54 3.54 0.23
C TYR A 86 -14.16 4.68 1.19
N ARG A 87 -15.02 5.69 1.38
CA ARG A 87 -14.76 6.74 2.40
C ARG A 87 -14.68 6.20 3.81
N LEU A 88 -15.48 5.17 4.09
CA LEU A 88 -15.46 4.43 5.36
C LEU A 88 -14.35 3.37 5.42
N HIS A 89 -13.54 3.22 4.36
CA HIS A 89 -12.49 2.21 4.31
C HIS A 89 -11.45 2.45 5.42
N PRO A 90 -11.19 1.46 6.29
CA PRO A 90 -10.29 1.62 7.43
C PRO A 90 -8.89 2.12 7.04
N ALA A 91 -8.34 1.65 5.92
CA ALA A 91 -7.04 2.09 5.39
C ALA A 91 -7.03 3.60 5.09
N LEU A 92 -8.09 4.15 4.50
CA LEU A 92 -8.17 5.57 4.18
C LEU A 92 -8.19 6.43 5.45
N ARG A 93 -8.89 5.99 6.50
CA ARG A 93 -8.90 6.66 7.81
C ARG A 93 -7.51 6.68 8.43
N ILE A 94 -6.78 5.58 8.36
CA ILE A 94 -5.40 5.48 8.88
C ILE A 94 -4.47 6.40 8.07
N VAL A 95 -4.51 6.32 6.74
CA VAL A 95 -3.70 7.17 5.86
C VAL A 95 -3.95 8.65 6.14
N ARG A 96 -5.22 9.07 6.28
CA ARG A 96 -5.56 10.46 6.61
C ARG A 96 -4.99 10.87 7.97
N ARG A 97 -5.08 10.00 8.98
CA ARG A 97 -4.53 10.26 10.30
C ARG A 97 -3.01 10.38 10.29
N GLN A 98 -2.31 9.52 9.56
CA GLN A 98 -0.85 9.42 9.57
C GLN A 98 -0.17 10.41 8.62
N TRP A 99 -0.71 10.63 7.43
CA TRP A 99 -0.05 11.40 6.37
C TRP A 99 -0.94 12.48 5.74
N GLY A 100 -2.20 12.60 6.16
CA GLY A 100 -3.12 13.59 5.61
C GLY A 100 -2.62 15.04 5.77
N TYR A 101 -1.91 15.34 6.86
CA TYR A 101 -1.34 16.67 7.08
C TYR A 101 -0.26 17.02 6.04
N LEU A 102 0.56 16.04 5.61
CA LEU A 102 1.56 16.24 4.56
C LEU A 102 0.91 16.57 3.22
N LEU A 103 -0.16 15.87 2.90
CA LEU A 103 -0.92 16.04 1.66
C LEU A 103 -1.67 17.38 1.63
N ASN A 104 -2.14 17.87 2.77
CA ASN A 104 -2.82 19.16 2.90
C ASN A 104 -1.86 20.34 2.91
N ALA A 105 -0.62 20.15 3.35
CA ALA A 105 0.42 21.18 3.37
C ALA A 105 1.13 21.35 2.02
N SER A 106 0.91 20.44 1.06
CA SER A 106 1.53 20.51 -0.25
C SER A 106 1.04 21.74 -1.05
N PRO A 107 1.95 22.58 -1.60
CA PRO A 107 1.61 23.84 -2.29
C PRO A 107 0.70 23.71 -3.54
N GLY A 108 0.41 22.48 -3.99
CA GLY A 108 -0.53 22.23 -5.10
C GLY A 108 -1.98 21.94 -4.66
N ARG A 109 -2.26 21.83 -3.35
CA ARG A 109 -3.57 21.48 -2.79
C ARG A 109 -4.21 22.55 -1.91
N THR A 110 -3.53 23.68 -1.71
CA THR A 110 -4.09 24.88 -1.08
C THR A 110 -5.22 25.42 -1.96
N SER A 111 -6.40 24.88 -1.69
CA SER A 111 -7.74 25.38 -1.96
C SER A 111 -7.84 26.52 -2.97
N VAL A 112 -8.51 26.24 -4.10
CA VAL A 112 -9.28 27.23 -4.87
C VAL A 112 -10.48 27.72 -4.02
N ALA A 113 -10.24 28.10 -2.76
CA ALA A 113 -11.15 28.82 -1.90
C ALA A 113 -10.79 30.30 -1.99
N GLY A 114 -10.91 30.85 -3.19
CA GLY A 114 -10.49 32.20 -3.51
C GLY A 114 -11.34 32.80 -4.61
N LYS A 115 -12.61 33.06 -4.30
CA LYS A 115 -13.43 34.22 -4.73
C LYS A 115 -14.91 33.89 -4.67
N ARG A 116 -15.54 34.16 -3.51
CA ARG A 116 -16.90 34.73 -3.55
C ARG A 116 -16.69 36.21 -3.78
N HIS A 117 -16.95 36.67 -5.01
CA HIS A 117 -17.08 38.09 -5.28
C HIS A 117 -18.36 38.58 -4.60
N ALA A 118 -18.23 39.75 -3.96
CA ALA A 118 -19.30 40.55 -3.39
C ALA A 118 -20.32 40.96 -4.45
#